data_AF-A0A8S0W5P3-F1
#
_entry.id   AF-A0A8S0W5P3-F1
#
_cell.length_a   1.000
_cell.length_b   1.000
_cell.length_c   1.000
_cell.angle_alpha   90.00
_cell.angle_beta   90.00
_cell.angle_gamma   90.00
#
_symmetry.space_group_name_H-M   'P 1'
#
loop_
_entity.id
_entity.type
_entity.pdbx_description
1 polymer ?
#
loop_
_entity_poly.entity_id
_entity_poly.type
_entity_poly.pdbx_seq_one_letter_code
_entity_poly.pdbx_strand_id
1 'polypeptide(L)'
;MNDEVVEERISHSLREVCLKVLENSHTSFSSLTALLESTGIGTTIYAVKPGDGSAREQAASCEKVLGGWANLANEYAAKRYRSNLINWGMLPFTVDSVVGLSLNVDDFISIPEIRAEVSRGEEVIPAELITSAGVKPIGLWLKT
;
A
#
# COMPACT_ATOMS: atom_id res chain seq x y z
N MET A 1 -10.53 -23.69 -2.17
CA MET A 1 -9.27 -24.43 -1.89
C MET A 1 -9.31 -24.87 -0.43
N ASN A 2 -8.73 -26.01 -0.03
CA ASN A 2 -8.66 -26.36 1.41
C ASN A 2 -7.56 -25.52 2.08
N ASP A 3 -7.75 -25.08 3.33
CA ASP A 3 -6.82 -24.20 4.04
C ASP A 3 -5.42 -24.83 4.17
N GLU A 4 -5.31 -26.14 4.39
CA GLU A 4 -4.00 -26.84 4.41
C GLU A 4 -3.19 -26.62 3.12
N VAL A 5 -3.85 -26.65 1.96
CA VAL A 5 -3.19 -26.43 0.66
C VAL A 5 -2.81 -24.96 0.48
N VAL A 6 -3.55 -24.03 1.08
CA VAL A 6 -3.22 -22.60 1.05
C VAL A 6 -2.01 -22.32 1.93
N GLU A 7 -1.99 -22.89 3.13
CA GLU A 7 -0.91 -22.73 4.10
C GLU A 7 0.45 -23.21 3.56
N GLU A 8 0.48 -24.29 2.77
CA GLU A 8 1.70 -24.78 2.13
C GLU A 8 2.20 -23.87 0.99
N ARG A 9 1.33 -23.03 0.42
CA ARG A 9 1.61 -22.22 -0.78
C ARG A 9 1.97 -20.77 -0.49
N ILE A 10 1.69 -20.27 0.71
CA ILE A 10 2.00 -18.89 1.12
C ILE A 10 3.26 -18.85 1.99
N SER A 11 3.93 -17.70 2.02
CA SER A 11 5.09 -17.51 2.89
C SER A 11 4.70 -17.54 4.37
N HIS A 12 5.65 -17.93 5.23
CA HIS A 12 5.46 -17.94 6.69
C HIS A 12 4.97 -16.58 7.21
N SER A 13 5.61 -15.48 6.79
CA SER A 13 5.25 -14.13 7.23
C SER A 13 3.85 -13.71 6.79
N LEU A 14 3.44 -14.04 5.55
CA LEU A 14 2.08 -13.74 5.09
C LEU A 14 1.04 -14.55 5.88
N ARG A 15 1.34 -15.82 6.18
CA ARG A 15 0.49 -16.68 7.01
C ARG A 15 0.32 -16.09 8.41
N GLU A 16 1.41 -15.71 9.08
CA GLU A 16 1.36 -15.11 10.42
C GLU A 16 0.51 -13.84 10.46
N VAL A 17 0.64 -12.96 9.46
CA VAL A 17 -0.19 -11.74 9.36
C VAL A 17 -1.66 -12.11 9.18
N CYS A 18 -1.98 -13.06 8.29
CA CYS A 18 -3.35 -13.49 8.05
C CYS A 18 -3.99 -14.13 9.29
N LEU A 19 -3.24 -14.95 10.03
CA LEU A 19 -3.72 -15.58 11.27
C LEU A 19 -4.02 -14.52 12.34
N LYS A 20 -3.15 -13.52 12.52
CA LYS A 20 -3.41 -12.40 13.44
C LYS A 20 -4.68 -11.62 13.07
N VAL A 21 -4.96 -11.47 11.77
CA VAL A 21 -6.22 -10.86 11.29
C VAL A 21 -7.40 -11.75 11.69
N LEU A 22 -7.35 -13.06 11.43
CA LEU A 22 -8.45 -13.99 11.77
C LEU A 22 -8.72 -14.11 13.28
N GLU A 23 -7.69 -14.00 14.12
CA GLU A 23 -7.83 -14.00 15.58
C GLU A 23 -8.52 -12.75 16.12
N ASN A 24 -8.56 -11.66 15.34
CA ASN A 24 -9.23 -10.44 15.74
C ASN A 24 -10.76 -10.61 15.66
N SER A 25 -11.43 -10.46 16.80
CA SER A 25 -12.87 -10.68 17.00
C SER A 25 -13.78 -9.78 16.17
N HIS A 26 -13.24 -8.73 15.53
CA HIS A 26 -13.99 -7.81 14.68
C HIS A 26 -13.94 -8.15 13.19
N THR A 27 -13.23 -9.21 12.79
CA THR A 27 -13.15 -9.58 11.37
C THR A 27 -14.36 -10.36 10.89
N SER A 28 -14.73 -10.18 9.62
CA SER A 28 -15.83 -10.90 8.97
C SER A 28 -15.37 -12.14 8.21
N PHE A 29 -14.10 -12.54 8.35
CA PHE A 29 -13.50 -13.63 7.59
C PHE A 29 -13.70 -14.97 8.30
N SER A 30 -14.21 -15.98 7.60
CA SER A 30 -14.48 -17.31 8.15
C SER A 30 -13.27 -18.25 8.11
N SER A 31 -12.28 -17.98 7.25
CA SER A 31 -11.11 -18.83 7.05
C SER A 31 -9.97 -18.06 6.36
N LEU A 32 -8.78 -18.67 6.35
CA LEU A 32 -7.61 -18.14 5.63
C LEU A 32 -7.87 -18.04 4.13
N THR A 33 -8.47 -19.06 3.54
CA THR A 33 -8.86 -19.04 2.12
C THR A 33 -9.80 -17.87 1.83
N ALA A 34 -10.85 -17.66 2.64
CA ALA A 34 -11.81 -16.59 2.43
C ALA A 34 -11.19 -15.19 2.54
N LEU A 35 -10.26 -14.99 3.48
CA LEU A 35 -9.49 -13.76 3.63
C LEU A 35 -8.65 -13.46 2.38
N LEU A 36 -7.89 -14.45 1.90
CA LEU A 36 -6.98 -14.27 0.76
C LEU A 36 -7.72 -14.11 -0.57
N GLU A 37 -8.86 -14.78 -0.76
CA GLU A 37 -9.67 -14.65 -1.98
C GLU A 37 -10.33 -13.27 -2.11
N SER A 38 -10.58 -12.59 -0.99
CA SER A 38 -11.25 -11.28 -0.95
C SER A 38 -10.29 -10.10 -0.72
N THR A 39 -9.01 -10.37 -0.45
CA THR A 39 -8.00 -9.34 -0.18
C THR A 39 -7.03 -9.21 -1.34
N GLY A 40 -6.92 -8.00 -1.90
CA GLY A 40 -5.88 -7.68 -2.87
C GLY A 40 -4.53 -7.57 -2.19
N ILE A 41 -3.54 -8.35 -2.65
CA ILE A 41 -2.16 -8.28 -2.20
C ILE A 41 -1.31 -7.71 -3.33
N GLY A 42 -0.35 -6.86 -3.01
CA GLY A 42 0.68 -6.47 -3.95
C GLY A 42 1.73 -5.58 -3.33
N THR A 43 2.49 -4.91 -4.17
CA THR A 43 3.71 -4.20 -3.76
C THR A 43 3.48 -2.70 -3.68
N THR A 44 4.32 -2.05 -2.88
CA THR A 44 4.42 -0.60 -2.81
C THR A 44 5.86 -0.18 -3.05
N ILE A 45 6.07 0.91 -3.79
CA ILE A 45 7.39 1.53 -3.89
C ILE A 45 7.56 2.55 -2.78
N TYR A 46 8.77 2.64 -2.23
CA TYR A 46 9.19 3.65 -1.29
C TYR A 46 10.44 4.36 -1.84
N ALA A 47 10.41 5.69 -2.00
CA ALA A 47 11.50 6.42 -2.66
C ALA A 47 11.58 7.89 -2.26
N VAL A 48 12.74 8.54 -2.44
CA VAL A 48 12.86 9.99 -2.19
C VAL A 48 12.24 10.79 -3.33
N LYS A 49 12.76 10.62 -4.55
CA LYS A 49 12.35 11.39 -5.74
C LYS A 49 12.30 10.53 -7.01
N PRO A 50 11.34 9.59 -7.16
CA PRO A 50 11.26 8.74 -8.33
C PRO A 50 10.71 9.49 -9.56
N GLY A 51 10.89 8.87 -10.73
CA GLY A 51 10.28 9.33 -11.99
C GLY A 51 11.07 10.36 -12.78
N ASP A 52 12.38 10.45 -12.56
CA ASP A 52 13.27 11.23 -13.43
C ASP A 52 13.53 10.49 -14.77
N GLY A 53 13.83 11.24 -15.82
CA GLY A 53 14.10 10.70 -17.17
C GLY A 53 12.88 10.55 -18.08
N SER A 54 13.08 9.89 -19.22
CA SER A 54 12.13 9.89 -20.35
C SER A 54 11.14 8.72 -20.36
N ALA A 55 11.56 7.51 -19.97
CA ALA A 55 10.81 6.25 -20.09
C ALA A 55 9.77 6.01 -18.96
N ARG A 56 9.04 7.06 -18.58
CA ARG A 56 8.16 7.06 -17.40
C ARG A 56 6.88 6.24 -17.57
N GLU A 57 6.40 6.04 -18.80
CA GLU A 57 5.21 5.22 -19.06
C GLU A 57 5.52 3.74 -18.85
N GLN A 58 6.67 3.30 -19.35
CA GLN A 58 7.18 1.94 -19.19
C GLN A 58 7.47 1.65 -17.72
N ALA A 59 8.05 2.61 -16.99
CA ALA A 59 8.28 2.47 -15.55
C ALA A 59 6.97 2.20 -14.78
N ALA A 60 5.93 3.00 -15.02
CA ALA A 60 4.62 2.82 -14.37
C ALA A 60 3.93 1.51 -14.77
N SER A 61 3.97 1.14 -16.06
CA SER A 61 3.36 -0.11 -16.51
C SER A 61 4.05 -1.34 -15.93
N CYS A 62 5.39 -1.35 -15.88
CA CYS A 62 6.16 -2.46 -15.31
C CYS A 62 5.86 -2.62 -13.82
N GLU A 63 5.76 -1.51 -13.10
CA GLU A 63 5.37 -1.52 -11.69
C GLU A 63 4.00 -2.17 -11.50
N LYS A 64 3.01 -1.77 -12.31
CA LYS A 64 1.67 -2.37 -12.22
C LYS A 64 1.67 -3.86 -12.55
N VAL A 65 2.38 -4.27 -13.60
CA VAL A 65 2.49 -5.68 -14.02
C VAL A 65 3.12 -6.55 -12.93
N LEU A 66 4.05 -5.99 -12.14
CA LEU A 66 4.68 -6.66 -10.99
C LEU A 66 3.83 -6.58 -9.70
N GLY A 67 2.57 -6.16 -9.81
CA GLY A 67 1.63 -6.12 -8.69
C GLY A 67 1.67 -4.83 -7.88
N GLY A 68 2.19 -3.73 -8.43
CA GLY A 68 2.18 -2.42 -7.78
C GLY A 68 0.76 -1.88 -7.55
N TRP A 69 0.53 -1.35 -6.36
CA TRP A 69 -0.74 -0.68 -5.99
C TRP A 69 -0.56 0.77 -5.58
N ALA A 70 0.58 1.10 -4.97
CA ALA A 70 0.84 2.42 -4.45
C ALA A 70 2.33 2.72 -4.43
N ASN A 71 2.64 4.00 -4.31
CA ASN A 71 3.99 4.48 -4.10
C ASN A 71 3.92 5.46 -2.92
N LEU A 72 4.98 5.52 -2.14
CA LEU A 72 5.18 6.47 -1.07
C LEU A 72 6.50 7.21 -1.30
N ALA A 73 6.42 8.50 -1.62
CA ALA A 73 7.59 9.30 -1.95
C ALA A 73 7.69 10.62 -1.17
N ASN A 74 8.87 11.25 -1.11
CA ASN A 74 8.91 12.66 -0.67
C ASN A 74 8.27 13.55 -1.74
N GLU A 75 8.71 13.34 -2.97
CA GLU A 75 8.25 14.08 -4.14
C GLU A 75 8.43 13.25 -5.41
N TYR A 76 7.79 13.64 -6.50
CA TYR A 76 8.01 13.04 -7.82
C TYR A 76 8.79 14.01 -8.70
N ALA A 77 9.84 13.54 -9.38
CA ALA A 77 10.69 14.39 -10.21
C ALA A 77 9.90 15.09 -11.34
N ALA A 78 8.92 14.39 -11.91
CA ALA A 78 8.09 14.89 -12.99
C ALA A 78 6.61 14.57 -12.78
N LYS A 79 5.74 15.56 -13.02
CA LYS A 79 4.27 15.39 -12.99
C LYS A 79 3.80 14.23 -13.87
N ARG A 80 4.46 14.01 -15.02
CA ARG A 80 4.10 12.96 -15.98
C ARG A 80 4.23 11.54 -15.40
N TYR A 81 5.23 11.26 -14.57
CA TYR A 81 5.32 9.92 -13.96
C TYR A 81 4.16 9.69 -12.99
N ARG A 82 3.83 10.69 -12.16
CA ARG A 82 2.67 10.63 -11.25
C ARG A 82 1.36 10.37 -11.99
N SER A 83 1.10 11.11 -13.07
CA SER A 83 -0.10 10.89 -13.90
C SER A 83 -0.12 9.49 -14.53
N ASN A 84 1.03 8.96 -14.96
CA ASN A 84 1.11 7.59 -15.48
C ASN A 84 0.76 6.55 -14.40
N LEU A 85 1.25 6.72 -13.17
CA LEU A 85 0.92 5.81 -12.05
C LEU A 85 -0.60 5.76 -11.83
N ILE A 86 -1.26 6.93 -11.81
CA ILE A 86 -2.72 7.05 -11.65
C ILE A 86 -3.45 6.36 -12.81
N ASN A 87 -3.03 6.58 -14.05
CA ASN A 87 -3.63 5.96 -15.24
C ASN A 87 -3.53 4.42 -15.22
N TRP A 88 -2.50 3.87 -14.57
CA TRP A 88 -2.34 2.43 -14.34
C TRP A 88 -3.06 1.92 -13.08
N GLY A 89 -3.82 2.79 -12.40
CA GLY A 89 -4.60 2.43 -11.21
C GLY A 89 -3.74 2.26 -9.96
N MET A 90 -2.66 3.02 -9.84
CA MET A 90 -1.82 3.08 -8.63
C MET A 90 -1.98 4.43 -7.91
N LEU A 91 -1.76 4.44 -6.60
CA LEU A 91 -1.87 5.62 -5.76
C LEU A 91 -0.49 6.21 -5.41
N PRO A 92 -0.06 7.31 -6.07
CA PRO A 92 1.25 7.90 -5.85
C PRO A 92 1.24 8.89 -4.67
N PHE A 93 1.29 8.37 -3.44
CA PHE A 93 1.33 9.19 -2.24
C PHE A 93 2.65 9.95 -2.11
N THR A 94 2.56 11.16 -1.59
CA THR A 94 3.70 11.94 -1.10
C THR A 94 3.60 12.17 0.40
N VAL A 95 4.75 12.33 1.06
CA VAL A 95 4.89 12.72 2.48
C VAL A 95 6.03 13.70 2.63
N ASP A 96 6.05 14.47 3.73
CA ASP A 96 7.11 15.46 3.97
C ASP A 96 8.51 14.81 4.00
N SER A 97 8.62 13.65 4.65
CA SER A 97 9.84 12.87 4.70
C SER A 97 9.53 11.41 4.92
N VAL A 98 9.76 10.60 3.88
CA VAL A 98 9.69 9.16 3.94
C VAL A 98 10.67 8.62 4.99
N VAL A 99 11.89 9.16 5.08
CA VAL A 99 12.90 8.79 6.09
C VAL A 99 12.43 9.21 7.49
N GLY A 100 11.75 10.36 7.58
CA GLY A 100 11.16 10.86 8.81
C GLY A 100 10.03 9.97 9.36
N LEU A 101 9.40 9.13 8.54
CA LEU A 101 8.46 8.11 9.02
C LEU A 101 9.17 7.03 9.85
N SER A 102 10.47 6.81 9.62
CA SER A 102 11.29 5.82 10.34
C SER A 102 10.65 4.43 10.40
N LEU A 103 10.09 3.98 9.27
CA LEU A 103 9.48 2.65 9.11
C LEU A 103 10.50 1.55 9.34
N ASN A 104 10.17 0.62 10.21
CA ASN A 104 10.89 -0.61 10.47
C ASN A 104 10.13 -1.80 9.90
N VAL A 105 10.79 -2.96 9.88
CA VAL A 105 10.08 -4.23 9.63
C VAL A 105 8.97 -4.37 10.68
N ASP A 106 7.81 -4.85 10.25
CA ASP A 106 6.57 -5.00 11.02
C ASP A 106 5.82 -3.69 11.36
N ASP A 107 6.27 -2.52 10.87
CA ASP A 107 5.46 -1.30 10.92
C ASP A 107 4.42 -1.30 9.78
N PHE A 108 3.26 -0.70 10.04
CA PHE A 108 2.16 -0.61 9.08
C PHE A 108 1.69 0.83 8.89
N ILE A 109 1.25 1.15 7.67
CA ILE A 109 0.47 2.36 7.39
C ILE A 109 -0.96 1.91 7.07
N SER A 110 -1.90 2.28 7.93
CA SER A 110 -3.33 2.03 7.73
C SER A 110 -3.98 3.24 7.07
N ILE A 111 -4.74 3.00 6.00
CA ILE A 111 -5.47 4.04 5.25
C ILE A 111 -6.94 3.59 5.13
N PRO A 112 -7.79 3.88 6.12
CA PRO A 112 -9.20 3.52 6.06
C PRO A 112 -9.92 4.31 4.97
N GLU A 113 -11.00 3.75 4.41
CA GLU A 113 -11.91 4.44 3.48
C GLU A 113 -11.25 5.07 2.23
N ILE A 114 -10.08 4.59 1.80
CA ILE A 114 -9.31 5.18 0.68
C ILE A 114 -10.12 5.38 -0.60
N ARG A 115 -11.05 4.46 -0.92
CA ARG A 115 -11.94 4.60 -2.08
C ARG A 115 -12.78 5.87 -1.98
N ALA A 116 -13.33 6.16 -0.80
CA ALA A 116 -14.19 7.31 -0.58
C ALA A 116 -13.38 8.60 -0.62
N GLU A 117 -12.19 8.62 -0.02
CA GLU A 117 -11.27 9.78 -0.06
C GLU A 117 -10.87 10.14 -1.49
N VAL A 118 -10.45 9.15 -2.29
CA VAL A 118 -10.10 9.34 -3.71
C VAL A 118 -11.30 9.84 -4.51
N SER A 119 -12.50 9.32 -4.25
CA SER A 119 -13.72 9.71 -4.97
C SER A 119 -14.16 11.14 -4.69
N ARG A 120 -13.83 11.67 -3.50
CA ARG A 120 -14.08 13.07 -3.14
C ARG A 120 -13.02 14.03 -3.71
N GLY A 121 -11.90 13.50 -4.19
CA GLY A 121 -10.78 14.31 -4.67
C GLY A 121 -10.00 14.99 -3.55
N GLU A 122 -10.00 14.39 -2.35
CA GLU A 122 -9.21 14.91 -1.23
C GLU A 122 -7.71 14.82 -1.54
N GLU A 123 -6.99 15.94 -1.41
CA GLU A 123 -5.54 15.95 -1.65
C GLU A 123 -4.76 15.42 -0.45
N VAL A 124 -5.34 15.47 0.76
CA VAL A 124 -4.73 14.99 2.00
C VAL A 124 -5.55 13.82 2.51
N ILE A 125 -4.93 12.65 2.49
CA ILE A 125 -5.52 11.38 2.91
C ILE A 125 -5.08 11.11 4.35
N PRO A 126 -6.01 11.06 5.32
CA PRO A 126 -5.70 10.65 6.69
C PRO A 126 -5.23 9.20 6.72
N ALA A 127 -4.18 8.94 7.48
CA ALA A 127 -3.64 7.60 7.67
C ALA A 127 -3.07 7.45 9.08
N GLU A 128 -2.79 6.22 9.48
CA GLU A 128 -2.23 5.89 10.79
C GLU A 128 -0.94 5.08 10.60
N LEU A 129 0.15 5.57 11.20
CA LEU A 129 1.38 4.84 11.34
C LEU A 129 1.30 3.97 12.60
N ILE A 130 1.31 2.66 12.42
CA ILE A 130 1.22 1.66 13.48
C ILE A 130 2.62 1.07 13.65
N THR A 131 3.19 1.26 14.83
CA THR A 131 4.53 0.77 15.18
C THR A 131 4.50 0.02 16.50
N SER A 132 5.60 -0.63 16.86
CA SER A 132 5.79 -1.20 18.20
C SER A 132 5.68 -0.18 19.35
N ALA A 133 5.91 1.11 19.08
CA ALA A 133 5.77 2.19 20.05
C ALA A 133 4.33 2.72 20.19
N GLY A 134 3.42 2.31 19.31
CA GLY A 134 2.02 2.74 19.30
C GLY A 134 1.54 3.23 17.94
N VAL A 135 0.36 3.85 17.94
CA VAL A 135 -0.31 4.38 16.74
C VAL A 135 -0.18 5.90 16.69
N LYS A 136 0.23 6.43 15.54
CA LYS A 136 0.39 7.86 15.29
C LYS A 136 -0.36 8.29 14.04
N PRO A 137 -1.21 9.34 14.08
CA PRO A 137 -1.85 9.87 12.89
C PRO A 137 -0.80 10.53 11.98
N ILE A 138 -0.94 10.29 10.67
CA ILE A 138 -0.13 10.90 9.61
C ILE A 138 -1.04 11.37 8.46
N GLY A 139 -0.56 12.32 7.67
CA GLY A 139 -1.21 12.74 6.44
C GLY A 139 -0.41 12.26 5.23
N LEU A 140 -1.08 11.66 4.26
CA LEU A 140 -0.50 11.29 2.97
C LEU A 140 -1.08 12.20 1.89
N TRP A 141 -0.23 12.84 1.10
CA TRP A 141 -0.71 13.71 0.02
C TRP A 141 -0.89 12.92 -1.26
N LEU A 142 -2.11 12.91 -1.79
CA LEU A 142 -2.43 12.33 -3.10
C LEU A 142 -2.74 13.45 -4.09
N LYS A 143 -1.67 14.00 -4.69
CA LYS A 143 -1.82 15.05 -5.71
C LYS A 143 -2.24 14.38 -7.01
N THR A 144 -3.50 14.54 -7.40
CA THR A 144 -3.98 14.09 -8.71
C THR A 144 -3.50 14.98 -9.86
#